data_AF-A0A517QVG2-F1
#
_entry.id   AF-A0A517QVG2-F1
#
_cell.length_a   1.000
_cell.length_b   1.000
_cell.length_c   1.000
_cell.angle_alpha   90.00
_cell.angle_beta   90.00
_cell.angle_gamma   90.00
#
_symmetry.space_group_name_H-M   'P 1'
#
loop_
_entity.id
_entity.type
_entity.pdbx_description
1 polymer ?
#
loop_
_entity_poly.entity_id
_entity_poly.type
_entity_poly.pdbx_seq_one_letter_code
_entity_poly.pdbx_strand_id
1 'polypeptide(L)'
;MLFVSIVAVSPRLMAADSAVIGELIAKLGSSSFVERTEARRELTLSAADNLEALEQAALSADPETAQRLVESLEHVFLQDDGEVGEHAEEILQHLARSGGAASVPAGLVLQGNARLRESRARIALEKLGVQFIYFSPFAISNGREIFAQKAAILPEIGVELGPAAVLHSIFIHENWSGTTEDLWHFTRLSNHRDLAIYSIKGNNIEINDLYLLARELRGLTIQERGACLGVTSNPFPSPCQVGEVAENGPADKGGLVAGDFVFAVDEKPIRSFPHLVLTLQDYNIGDEVTFTINRNGEELMKQVKLGSWREASFNRDKIVDTPPPVVGPLGKLPVEKPAPEPKGGAGNSPDNPPVEPTPVP
;
A
#
# COMPACT_ATOMS: atom_id res chain seq x y z
N MET A 1 5.46 -33.60 -14.37
CA MET A 1 6.47 -33.28 -15.38
C MET A 1 6.01 -32.06 -16.15
N LEU A 2 6.52 -30.88 -15.79
CA LEU A 2 6.54 -29.70 -16.66
C LEU A 2 7.88 -29.02 -16.39
N PHE A 3 8.71 -28.95 -17.43
CA PHE A 3 10.04 -28.39 -17.43
C PHE A 3 9.95 -26.86 -17.37
N VAL A 4 10.46 -26.25 -16.31
CA VAL A 4 10.90 -24.85 -16.32
C VAL A 4 12.23 -24.84 -17.06
N SER A 5 12.27 -24.26 -18.26
CA SER A 5 13.54 -23.94 -18.93
C SER A 5 14.16 -22.75 -18.22
N ILE A 6 14.99 -23.02 -17.22
CA ILE A 6 16.02 -22.08 -16.78
C ILE A 6 17.03 -22.02 -17.92
N VAL A 7 17.11 -20.88 -18.61
CA VAL A 7 18.24 -20.60 -19.50
C VAL A 7 19.47 -20.53 -18.61
N ALA A 8 20.25 -21.62 -18.59
CA ALA A 8 21.53 -21.67 -17.90
C ALA A 8 22.51 -20.75 -18.64
N VAL A 9 22.58 -19.49 -18.22
CA VAL A 9 23.69 -18.60 -18.61
C VAL A 9 24.96 -19.23 -18.06
N SER A 10 25.89 -19.56 -18.95
CA SER A 10 27.12 -20.26 -18.58
C SER A 10 27.97 -19.38 -17.66
N PRO A 11 28.58 -19.92 -16.58
CA PRO A 11 29.39 -19.14 -15.63
C PRO A 11 30.61 -18.43 -16.26
N ARG A 12 30.97 -18.82 -17.49
CA ARG A 12 32.04 -18.21 -18.29
C ARG A 12 31.61 -16.92 -19.02
N LEU A 13 30.31 -16.73 -19.30
CA LEU A 13 29.78 -15.48 -19.87
C LEU A 13 29.68 -14.39 -18.80
N MET A 14 29.16 -14.74 -17.61
CA MET A 14 29.03 -13.81 -16.48
C MET A 14 30.37 -13.22 -16.03
N ALA A 15 31.45 -14.00 -16.09
CA ALA A 15 32.80 -13.55 -15.75
C ALA A 15 33.40 -12.57 -16.78
N ALA A 16 32.98 -12.62 -18.05
CA ALA A 16 33.44 -11.71 -19.09
C ALA A 16 32.73 -10.35 -18.98
N ASP A 17 31.43 -10.35 -18.71
CA ASP A 17 30.63 -9.12 -18.53
C ASP A 17 31.08 -8.33 -17.29
N SER A 18 31.42 -9.01 -16.19
CA SER A 18 31.95 -8.39 -14.97
C SER A 18 33.32 -7.70 -15.20
N ALA A 19 34.22 -8.30 -15.99
CA ALA A 19 35.52 -7.71 -16.30
C ALA A 19 35.40 -6.47 -17.20
N VAL A 20 34.50 -6.52 -18.19
CA VAL A 20 34.18 -5.38 -19.06
C VAL A 20 33.60 -4.24 -18.24
N ILE A 21 32.73 -4.53 -17.28
CA ILE A 21 32.11 -3.50 -16.43
C ILE A 21 33.09 -2.90 -15.45
N GLY A 22 34.00 -3.69 -14.88
CA GLY A 22 35.12 -3.15 -14.11
C GLY A 22 35.95 -2.14 -14.91
N GLU A 23 36.19 -2.40 -16.19
CA GLU A 23 36.90 -1.48 -17.09
C GLU A 23 36.08 -0.20 -17.37
N LEU A 24 34.78 -0.34 -17.63
CA LEU A 24 33.89 0.82 -17.83
C LEU A 24 33.81 1.70 -16.59
N ILE A 25 33.73 1.10 -15.39
CA ILE A 25 33.73 1.81 -14.12
C ILE A 25 35.05 2.55 -13.91
N ALA A 26 36.19 1.93 -14.23
CA ALA A 26 37.48 2.62 -14.19
C ALA A 26 37.54 3.82 -15.15
N LYS A 27 36.97 3.68 -16.35
CA LYS A 27 36.87 4.78 -17.34
C LYS A 27 35.94 5.91 -16.90
N LEU A 28 34.94 5.63 -16.04
CA LEU A 28 34.12 6.70 -15.45
C LEU A 28 34.92 7.68 -14.58
N GLY A 29 36.03 7.24 -13.98
CA GLY A 29 36.94 8.10 -13.21
C GLY A 29 38.03 8.78 -14.04
N SER A 30 38.08 8.57 -15.36
CA SER A 30 39.15 9.11 -16.22
C SER A 30 39.10 10.64 -16.31
N SER A 31 40.26 11.30 -16.38
CA SER A 31 40.35 12.73 -16.70
C SER A 31 39.88 13.04 -18.13
N SER A 32 39.85 12.05 -19.02
CA SER A 32 39.39 12.19 -20.40
C SER A 32 37.87 12.31 -20.45
N PHE A 33 37.36 13.41 -21.01
CA PHE A 33 35.92 13.59 -21.24
C PHE A 33 35.34 12.54 -22.21
N VAL A 34 36.12 12.16 -23.23
CA VAL A 34 35.67 11.20 -24.26
C VAL A 34 35.51 9.80 -23.65
N GLU A 35 36.52 9.33 -22.90
CA GLU A 35 36.46 8.01 -22.25
C GLU A 35 35.33 7.93 -21.24
N ARG A 36 35.11 8.99 -20.44
CA ARG A 36 33.99 9.07 -19.51
C ARG A 36 32.63 9.04 -20.20
N THR A 37 32.49 9.76 -21.32
CA THR A 37 31.24 9.84 -22.07
C THR A 37 30.89 8.51 -22.71
N GLU A 38 31.88 7.83 -23.28
CA GLU A 38 31.73 6.50 -23.86
C GLU A 38 31.39 5.46 -22.79
N ALA A 39 32.12 5.46 -21.67
CA ALA A 39 31.86 4.57 -20.55
C ALA A 39 30.45 4.77 -19.96
N ARG A 40 30.01 6.02 -19.81
CA ARG A 40 28.64 6.35 -19.36
C ARG A 40 27.60 5.78 -20.31
N ARG A 41 27.80 5.94 -21.63
CA ARG A 41 26.85 5.45 -22.65
C ARG A 41 26.74 3.94 -22.60
N GLU A 42 27.87 3.23 -22.49
CA GLU A 42 27.88 1.78 -22.45
C GLU A 42 27.31 1.22 -21.16
N LEU A 43 27.65 1.81 -20.00
CA LEU A 43 27.03 1.44 -18.73
C LEU A 43 25.53 1.69 -18.72
N THR A 44 25.04 2.76 -19.36
CA THR A 44 23.59 2.99 -19.47
C THR A 44 22.90 1.85 -20.24
N LEU A 45 23.57 1.21 -21.20
CA LEU A 45 23.02 0.11 -21.99
C LEU A 45 23.11 -1.25 -21.28
N SER A 46 24.08 -1.44 -20.39
CA SER A 46 24.35 -2.72 -19.71
C SER A 46 24.06 -2.73 -18.20
N ALA A 47 23.66 -1.59 -17.61
CA ALA A 47 23.47 -1.44 -16.17
C ALA A 47 22.41 -2.38 -15.61
N ALA A 48 21.31 -2.59 -16.34
CA ALA A 48 20.22 -3.48 -15.95
C ALA A 48 20.69 -4.92 -15.66
N ASP A 49 21.66 -5.41 -16.42
CA ASP A 49 22.18 -6.78 -16.30
C ASP A 49 23.27 -6.91 -15.21
N ASN A 50 23.71 -5.80 -14.60
CA ASN A 50 24.94 -5.75 -13.80
C ASN A 50 24.83 -4.88 -12.55
N LEU A 51 23.63 -4.84 -11.96
CA LEU A 51 23.29 -4.02 -10.81
C LEU A 51 24.20 -4.28 -9.59
N GLU A 52 24.50 -5.54 -9.28
CA GLU A 52 25.41 -5.89 -8.18
C GLU A 52 26.82 -5.30 -8.36
N ALA A 53 27.36 -5.33 -9.58
CA ALA A 53 28.68 -4.78 -9.88
C ALA A 53 28.70 -3.25 -9.72
N LEU A 54 27.63 -2.57 -10.12
CA LEU A 54 27.46 -1.13 -9.94
C LEU A 54 27.40 -0.75 -8.45
N GLU A 55 26.67 -1.53 -7.65
CA GLU A 55 26.57 -1.32 -6.21
C GLU A 55 27.95 -1.42 -5.53
N GLN A 56 28.68 -2.52 -5.77
CA GLN A 56 30.00 -2.73 -5.14
C GLN A 56 31.00 -1.63 -5.50
N ALA A 57 30.96 -1.16 -6.75
CA ALA A 57 31.75 -0.02 -7.18
C ALA A 57 31.31 1.28 -6.49
N ALA A 58 30.01 1.54 -6.40
CA ALA A 58 29.49 2.76 -5.79
C ALA A 58 29.81 2.88 -4.29
N LEU A 59 29.88 1.74 -3.58
CA LEU A 59 30.25 1.70 -2.14
C LEU A 59 31.69 2.17 -1.86
N SER A 60 32.60 2.06 -2.83
CA SER A 60 34.03 2.35 -2.66
C SER A 60 34.57 3.46 -3.57
N ALA A 61 33.73 4.01 -4.45
CA ALA A 61 34.09 5.02 -5.42
C ALA A 61 34.41 6.40 -4.80
N ASP A 62 35.21 7.19 -5.51
CA ASP A 62 35.37 8.62 -5.25
C ASP A 62 34.06 9.39 -5.58
N PRO A 63 33.88 10.63 -5.11
CA PRO A 63 32.63 11.39 -5.30
C PRO A 63 32.16 11.55 -6.74
N GLU A 64 33.07 11.72 -7.69
CA GLU A 64 32.70 11.93 -9.09
C GLU A 64 32.21 10.62 -9.73
N THR A 65 32.93 9.52 -9.49
CA THR A 65 32.54 8.19 -9.96
C THR A 65 31.27 7.71 -9.27
N ALA A 66 31.13 7.91 -7.96
CA ALA A 66 29.96 7.53 -7.18
C ALA A 66 28.69 8.22 -7.68
N GLN A 67 28.75 9.53 -7.96
CA GLN A 67 27.61 10.26 -8.52
C GLN A 67 27.17 9.66 -9.88
N ARG A 68 28.11 9.32 -10.75
CA ARG A 68 27.79 8.73 -12.06
C ARG A 68 27.18 7.34 -11.96
N LEU A 69 27.68 6.50 -11.05
CA LEU A 69 27.10 5.18 -10.80
C LEU A 69 25.67 5.31 -10.27
N VAL A 70 25.41 6.27 -9.39
CA VAL A 70 24.05 6.59 -8.91
C VAL A 70 23.15 7.08 -10.05
N GLU A 71 23.63 7.95 -10.95
CA GLU A 71 22.87 8.38 -12.14
C GLU A 71 22.54 7.20 -13.07
N SER A 72 23.43 6.23 -13.21
CA SER A 72 23.17 5.00 -13.97
C SER A 72 22.09 4.13 -13.31
N LEU A 73 22.13 3.98 -11.98
CA LEU A 73 21.11 3.26 -11.22
C LEU A 73 19.75 3.97 -11.29
N GLU A 74 19.71 5.29 -11.20
CA GLU A 74 18.50 6.09 -11.40
C GLU A 74 17.91 5.85 -12.79
N HIS A 75 18.74 5.83 -13.83
CA HIS A 75 18.27 5.56 -15.19
C HIS A 75 17.62 4.18 -15.31
N VAL A 76 18.20 3.13 -14.71
CA VAL A 76 17.58 1.79 -14.68
C VAL A 76 16.24 1.83 -13.94
N PHE A 77 16.22 2.40 -12.74
CA PHE A 77 15.01 2.57 -11.94
C PHE A 77 13.88 3.28 -12.71
N LEU A 78 14.21 4.34 -13.46
CA LEU A 78 13.21 5.12 -14.20
C LEU A 78 12.69 4.43 -15.46
N GLN A 79 13.48 3.56 -16.09
CA GLN A 79 13.13 2.87 -17.34
C GLN A 79 12.31 1.60 -17.11
N ASP A 80 12.58 0.87 -16.04
CA ASP A 80 11.92 -0.39 -15.72
C ASP A 80 10.96 -0.23 -14.54
N ASP A 81 9.72 -0.68 -14.69
CA ASP A 81 8.69 -0.72 -13.64
C ASP A 81 8.47 -2.12 -13.06
N GLY A 82 9.35 -3.07 -13.39
CA GLY A 82 9.38 -4.43 -12.89
C GLY A 82 10.54 -4.70 -11.91
N GLU A 83 10.94 -5.97 -11.84
CA GLU A 83 11.92 -6.46 -10.86
C GLU A 83 13.30 -5.79 -11.00
N VAL A 84 13.72 -5.43 -12.21
CA VAL A 84 15.03 -4.81 -12.45
C VAL A 84 15.04 -3.38 -11.91
N GLY A 85 13.97 -2.62 -12.16
CA GLY A 85 13.81 -1.27 -11.62
C GLY A 85 13.65 -1.26 -10.10
N GLU A 86 12.97 -2.25 -9.54
CA GLU A 86 12.87 -2.44 -8.08
C GLU A 86 14.24 -2.76 -7.46
N HIS A 87 15.01 -3.66 -8.06
CA HIS A 87 16.35 -3.98 -7.57
C HIS A 87 17.30 -2.78 -7.65
N ALA A 88 17.21 -1.97 -8.71
CA ALA A 88 17.95 -0.70 -8.79
C ALA A 88 17.54 0.28 -7.66
N GLU A 89 16.26 0.33 -7.30
CA GLU A 89 15.78 1.14 -6.17
C GLU A 89 16.30 0.62 -4.81
N GLU A 90 16.32 -0.71 -4.60
CA GLU A 90 16.89 -1.33 -3.40
C GLU A 90 18.36 -0.96 -3.21
N ILE A 91 19.15 -1.04 -4.29
CA ILE A 91 20.56 -0.64 -4.28
C ILE A 91 20.69 0.85 -3.94
N LEU A 92 19.88 1.73 -4.55
CA LEU A 92 19.87 3.15 -4.20
C LEU A 92 19.56 3.37 -2.71
N GLN A 93 18.62 2.62 -2.13
CA GLN A 93 18.30 2.68 -0.71
C GLN A 93 19.46 2.20 0.17
N HIS A 94 20.13 1.11 -0.22
CA HIS A 94 21.30 0.61 0.47
C HIS A 94 22.44 1.64 0.44
N LEU A 95 22.81 2.15 -0.75
CA LEU A 95 23.83 3.19 -0.92
C LEU A 95 23.54 4.44 -0.08
N ALA A 96 22.28 4.89 -0.03
CA ALA A 96 21.86 6.02 0.80
C ALA A 96 22.15 5.80 2.30
N ARG A 97 22.09 4.56 2.79
CA ARG A 97 22.26 4.19 4.21
C ARG A 97 23.69 3.75 4.56
N SER A 98 24.47 3.31 3.60
CA SER A 98 25.81 2.75 3.81
C SER A 98 26.88 3.79 4.12
N GLY A 99 26.58 5.08 3.96
CA GLY A 99 27.56 6.16 4.07
C GLY A 99 28.49 6.23 2.85
N GLY A 100 29.53 7.05 2.91
CA GLY A 100 30.46 7.23 1.79
C GLY A 100 29.96 8.19 0.70
N ALA A 101 30.64 8.18 -0.44
CA ALA A 101 30.45 9.19 -1.48
C ALA A 101 29.12 9.06 -2.25
N ALA A 102 28.57 7.85 -2.35
CA ALA A 102 27.30 7.58 -3.02
C ALA A 102 26.06 7.92 -2.17
N SER A 103 26.21 8.07 -0.85
CA SER A 103 25.06 8.19 0.08
C SER A 103 24.21 9.43 -0.17
N VAL A 104 24.83 10.60 -0.35
CA VAL A 104 24.10 11.85 -0.63
C VAL A 104 23.43 11.82 -2.01
N PRO A 105 24.14 11.50 -3.12
CA PRO A 105 23.50 11.37 -4.43
C PRO A 105 22.33 10.37 -4.45
N ALA A 106 22.50 9.18 -3.85
CA ALA A 106 21.45 8.16 -3.82
C ALA A 106 20.22 8.65 -3.02
N GLY A 107 20.45 9.31 -1.88
CA GLY A 107 19.38 9.94 -1.11
C GLY A 107 18.61 11.00 -1.90
N LEU A 108 19.31 11.82 -2.70
CA LEU A 108 18.68 12.83 -3.56
C LEU A 108 17.83 12.20 -4.68
N VAL A 109 18.31 11.12 -5.31
CA VAL A 109 17.52 10.37 -6.30
C VAL A 109 16.24 9.82 -5.68
N LEU A 110 16.34 9.17 -4.51
CA LEU A 110 15.18 8.60 -3.82
C LEU A 110 14.18 9.67 -3.38
N GLN A 111 14.67 10.83 -2.93
CA GLN A 111 13.84 11.96 -2.53
C GLN A 111 13.16 12.62 -3.76
N GLY A 112 13.91 12.84 -4.83
CA GLY A 112 13.41 13.42 -6.08
C GLY A 112 12.33 12.56 -6.74
N ASN A 113 12.40 11.25 -6.55
CA ASN A 113 11.47 10.29 -7.13
C ASN A 113 10.43 9.73 -6.13
N ALA A 114 10.24 10.37 -4.97
CA ALA A 114 9.37 9.86 -3.90
C ALA A 114 7.95 9.51 -4.36
N ARG A 115 7.33 10.32 -5.23
CA ARG A 115 5.98 10.06 -5.77
C ARG A 115 5.91 8.78 -6.61
N LEU A 116 6.90 8.57 -7.49
CA LEU A 116 6.97 7.37 -8.32
C LEU A 116 7.20 6.12 -7.47
N ARG A 117 8.10 6.22 -6.48
CA ARG A 117 8.41 5.15 -5.54
C ARG A 117 7.16 4.72 -4.78
N GLU A 118 6.42 5.66 -4.21
CA GLU A 118 5.17 5.42 -3.47
C GLU A 118 4.09 4.80 -4.37
N SER A 119 3.94 5.31 -5.61
CA SER A 119 2.99 4.75 -6.57
C SER A 119 3.28 3.29 -6.90
N ARG A 120 4.55 2.95 -7.18
CA ARG A 120 4.96 1.57 -7.47
C ARG A 120 4.81 0.67 -6.24
N ALA A 121 5.17 1.16 -5.06
CA ALA A 121 5.00 0.44 -3.81
C ALA A 121 3.54 0.09 -3.53
N ARG A 122 2.64 1.04 -3.74
CA ARG A 122 1.19 0.83 -3.63
C ARG A 122 0.72 -0.28 -4.57
N ILE A 123 1.11 -0.21 -5.85
CA ILE A 123 0.72 -1.20 -6.86
C ILE A 123 1.23 -2.60 -6.48
N ALA A 124 2.49 -2.71 -6.03
CA ALA A 124 3.06 -3.98 -5.59
C ALA A 124 2.30 -4.54 -4.37
N LEU A 125 2.07 -3.72 -3.35
CA LEU A 125 1.35 -4.11 -2.14
C LEU A 125 -0.13 -4.47 -2.42
N GLU A 126 -0.81 -3.76 -3.31
CA GLU A 126 -2.17 -4.06 -3.75
C GLU A 126 -2.27 -5.43 -4.43
N LYS A 127 -1.30 -5.77 -5.30
CA LYS A 127 -1.22 -7.11 -5.92
C LYS A 127 -1.06 -8.22 -4.89
N LEU A 128 -0.40 -7.92 -3.77
CA LEU A 128 -0.20 -8.85 -2.66
C LEU A 128 -1.38 -8.89 -1.68
N GLY A 129 -2.45 -8.12 -1.90
CA GLY A 129 -3.68 -8.16 -1.10
C GLY A 129 -3.85 -7.03 -0.08
N VAL A 130 -2.93 -6.06 -0.05
CA VAL A 130 -3.06 -4.86 0.80
C VAL A 130 -4.14 -3.94 0.24
N GLN A 131 -4.90 -3.32 1.15
CA GLN A 131 -5.83 -2.27 0.81
C GLN A 131 -5.38 -0.95 1.42
N PHE A 132 -5.31 0.09 0.59
CA PHE A 132 -5.05 1.46 1.02
C PHE A 132 -6.37 2.21 1.11
N ILE A 133 -6.57 2.94 2.21
CA ILE A 133 -7.74 3.79 2.41
C ILE A 133 -7.30 5.25 2.32
N TYR A 134 -7.86 5.95 1.34
CA TYR A 134 -7.62 7.37 1.12
C TYR A 134 -8.84 8.18 1.53
N PHE A 135 -8.61 9.28 2.23
CA PHE A 135 -9.65 10.26 2.56
C PHE A 135 -9.47 11.55 1.78
N SER A 136 -10.56 12.30 1.62
CA SER A 136 -10.49 13.70 1.19
C SER A 136 -9.66 14.52 2.20
N PRO A 137 -8.81 15.46 1.76
CA PRO A 137 -8.07 16.37 2.65
C PRO A 137 -9.00 17.26 3.48
N PHE A 138 -10.23 17.47 3.00
CA PHE A 138 -11.28 18.23 3.68
C PHE A 138 -12.22 17.34 4.48
N ALA A 139 -11.88 16.06 4.71
CA ALA A 139 -12.73 15.15 5.45
C ALA A 139 -12.94 15.65 6.89
N ILE A 140 -14.20 15.63 7.33
CA ILE A 140 -14.62 16.06 8.66
C ILE A 140 -15.03 14.84 9.48
N SER A 141 -14.59 14.77 10.73
CA SER A 141 -15.04 13.79 11.72
C SER A 141 -15.46 14.50 13.00
N ASN A 142 -16.66 14.20 13.51
CA ASN A 142 -17.20 14.81 14.72
C ASN A 142 -17.16 16.36 14.71
N GLY A 143 -17.47 16.97 13.56
CA GLY A 143 -17.47 18.42 13.38
C GLY A 143 -16.08 19.07 13.34
N ARG A 144 -15.00 18.30 13.22
CA ARG A 144 -13.62 18.79 13.05
C ARG A 144 -12.98 18.20 11.81
N GLU A 145 -12.24 19.01 11.07
CA GLU A 145 -11.42 18.52 9.97
C GLU A 145 -10.38 17.51 10.49
N ILE A 146 -10.31 16.34 9.86
CA ILE A 146 -9.40 15.25 10.23
C ILE A 146 -7.95 15.67 9.99
N PHE A 147 -7.71 16.49 8.96
CA PHE A 147 -6.38 16.91 8.51
C PHE A 147 -6.09 18.41 8.73
N ALA A 148 -6.86 19.11 9.56
CA ALA A 148 -6.72 20.56 9.79
C ALA A 148 -5.28 21.00 10.14
N GLN A 149 -4.54 20.18 10.91
CA GLN A 149 -3.14 20.48 11.28
C GLN A 149 -2.11 19.98 10.26
N LYS A 150 -2.52 19.16 9.29
CA LYS A 150 -1.66 18.56 8.25
C LYS A 150 -1.75 19.29 6.91
N ALA A 151 -2.77 20.09 6.67
CA ALA A 151 -3.03 20.75 5.37
C ALA A 151 -1.83 21.52 4.78
N ALA A 152 -0.94 22.07 5.61
CA ALA A 152 0.26 22.80 5.15
C ALA A 152 1.49 21.91 4.86
N ILE A 153 1.45 20.62 5.22
CA ILE A 153 2.57 19.66 5.13
C ILE A 153 2.18 18.45 4.26
N LEU A 154 0.90 18.28 3.96
CA LEU A 154 0.46 17.28 3.00
C LEU A 154 1.22 17.53 1.70
N PRO A 155 2.02 16.58 1.20
CA PRO A 155 2.53 16.69 -0.15
C PRO A 155 1.31 16.89 -1.05
N GLU A 156 1.46 17.66 -2.12
CA GLU A 156 0.44 17.76 -3.16
C GLU A 156 0.21 16.36 -3.77
N ILE A 157 -0.59 15.53 -3.10
CA ILE A 157 -1.11 14.27 -3.63
C ILE A 157 -2.21 14.72 -4.57
N GLY A 158 -1.86 14.87 -5.84
CA GLY A 158 -2.77 15.33 -6.88
C GLY A 158 -2.24 16.54 -7.66
N VAL A 159 -1.19 16.33 -8.44
CA VAL A 159 -1.04 17.03 -9.72
C VAL A 159 -0.75 15.88 -10.68
N GLU A 160 -1.71 15.40 -11.49
CA GLU A 160 -2.29 16.21 -12.57
C GLU A 160 -3.75 15.90 -12.99
N LEU A 161 -4.53 14.97 -12.40
CA LEU A 161 -5.87 14.63 -12.96
C LEU A 161 -6.90 14.03 -11.97
N GLY A 162 -6.84 14.32 -10.66
CA GLY A 162 -7.80 13.76 -9.68
C GLY A 162 -7.97 14.62 -8.42
N PRO A 163 -9.03 14.40 -7.61
CA PRO A 163 -9.21 15.10 -6.34
C PRO A 163 -8.06 14.79 -5.39
N ALA A 164 -7.64 15.78 -4.61
CA ALA A 164 -6.61 15.59 -3.61
C ALA A 164 -7.04 14.49 -2.62
N ALA A 165 -6.11 13.60 -2.29
CA ALA A 165 -6.36 12.41 -1.48
C ALA A 165 -5.27 12.24 -0.43
N VAL A 166 -5.61 11.83 0.78
CA VAL A 166 -4.64 11.62 1.87
C VAL A 166 -4.70 10.15 2.28
N LEU A 167 -3.56 9.47 2.21
CA LEU A 167 -3.44 8.11 2.73
C LEU A 167 -3.71 8.12 4.24
N HIS A 168 -4.79 7.45 4.66
CA HIS A 168 -5.25 7.44 6.04
C HIS A 168 -4.90 6.15 6.76
N SER A 169 -5.17 5.00 6.12
CA SER A 169 -5.01 3.68 6.72
C SER A 169 -4.59 2.65 5.68
N ILE A 170 -3.87 1.63 6.14
CA ILE A 170 -3.48 0.46 5.34
C ILE A 170 -4.03 -0.79 6.03
N PHE A 171 -4.64 -1.68 5.26
CA PHE A 171 -5.11 -2.97 5.74
C PHE A 171 -4.33 -4.10 5.07
N ILE A 172 -3.68 -4.94 5.86
CA ILE A 172 -3.12 -6.22 5.44
C ILE A 172 -4.17 -7.27 5.78
N HIS A 173 -4.92 -7.67 4.75
CA HIS A 173 -6.03 -8.61 4.89
C HIS A 173 -5.55 -10.05 5.02
N GLU A 174 -6.45 -10.93 5.43
CA GLU A 174 -6.23 -12.38 5.59
C GLU A 174 -5.75 -13.09 4.32
N ASN A 175 -6.02 -12.52 3.14
CA ASN A 175 -5.64 -13.06 1.85
C ASN A 175 -4.28 -12.53 1.34
N TRP A 176 -3.52 -11.86 2.21
CA TRP A 176 -2.19 -11.40 1.85
C TRP A 176 -1.31 -12.57 1.38
N SER A 177 -0.70 -12.42 0.20
CA SER A 177 0.06 -13.48 -0.48
C SER A 177 1.57 -13.26 -0.50
N GLY A 178 2.06 -12.14 0.06
CA GLY A 178 3.47 -11.83 0.12
C GLY A 178 4.21 -12.53 1.26
N THR A 179 5.46 -12.15 1.41
CA THR A 179 6.44 -12.64 2.38
C THR A 179 6.98 -11.49 3.23
N THR A 180 7.86 -11.79 4.18
CA THR A 180 8.58 -10.77 4.96
C THR A 180 9.45 -9.88 4.07
N GLU A 181 9.98 -10.40 2.95
CA GLU A 181 10.78 -9.62 2.01
C GLU A 181 9.94 -8.49 1.41
N ASP A 182 8.70 -8.78 0.99
CA ASP A 182 7.76 -7.82 0.39
C ASP A 182 7.38 -6.64 1.33
N LEU A 183 7.69 -6.72 2.62
CA LEU A 183 7.53 -5.60 3.55
C LEU A 183 8.40 -4.40 3.18
N TRP A 184 9.48 -4.62 2.41
CA TRP A 184 10.33 -3.55 1.92
C TRP A 184 9.53 -2.50 1.13
N HIS A 185 8.45 -2.89 0.44
CA HIS A 185 7.62 -1.94 -0.29
C HIS A 185 7.04 -0.85 0.61
N PHE A 186 6.73 -1.14 1.88
CA PHE A 186 6.25 -0.12 2.82
C PHE A 186 7.30 0.97 3.10
N THR A 187 8.59 0.65 3.01
CA THR A 187 9.69 1.62 3.23
C THR A 187 9.73 2.76 2.19
N ARG A 188 8.98 2.59 1.10
CA ARG A 188 8.85 3.52 -0.02
C ARG A 188 7.72 4.55 0.18
N LEU A 189 6.89 4.37 1.21
CA LEU A 189 5.79 5.27 1.53
C LEU A 189 6.32 6.58 2.12
N SER A 190 5.80 7.70 1.63
CA SER A 190 6.06 9.02 2.20
C SER A 190 5.01 9.36 3.27
N ASN A 191 5.36 10.23 4.22
CA ASN A 191 4.42 10.78 5.23
C ASN A 191 3.72 9.73 6.12
N HIS A 192 4.42 8.65 6.45
CA HIS A 192 3.94 7.55 7.31
C HIS A 192 3.80 7.87 8.80
N ARG A 193 4.14 9.10 9.25
CA ARG A 193 4.29 9.45 10.68
C ARG A 193 3.05 9.27 11.56
N ASP A 194 1.86 9.19 10.97
CA ASP A 194 0.62 8.90 11.71
C ASP A 194 -0.23 7.88 10.95
N LEU A 195 0.41 7.03 10.16
CA LEU A 195 -0.25 6.00 9.39
C LEU A 195 -0.49 4.79 10.29
N ALA A 196 -1.66 4.18 10.16
CA ALA A 196 -2.00 2.93 10.83
C ALA A 196 -1.99 1.78 9.82
N ILE A 197 -1.20 0.74 10.12
CA ILE A 197 -1.31 -0.56 9.47
C ILE A 197 -2.20 -1.45 10.35
N TYR A 198 -3.31 -1.88 9.77
CA TYR A 198 -4.23 -2.85 10.34
C TYR A 198 -3.84 -4.24 9.84
N SER A 199 -3.27 -5.06 10.70
CA SER A 199 -2.97 -6.47 10.41
C SER A 199 -4.19 -7.32 10.77
N ILE A 200 -4.87 -7.84 9.77
CA ILE A 200 -6.07 -8.66 9.95
C ILE A 200 -5.66 -10.13 10.15
N LYS A 201 -6.12 -10.73 11.24
CA LYS A 201 -5.86 -12.13 11.59
C LYS A 201 -6.16 -13.04 10.42
N GLY A 202 -5.23 -13.97 10.15
CA GLY A 202 -5.28 -14.89 9.03
C GLY A 202 -4.23 -14.61 7.97
N ASN A 203 -3.63 -13.41 7.95
CA ASN A 203 -2.45 -13.17 7.14
C ASN A 203 -1.22 -13.93 7.66
N ASN A 204 -0.22 -14.10 6.79
CA ASN A 204 0.98 -14.90 7.08
C ASN A 204 2.16 -14.10 7.65
N ILE A 205 1.96 -12.82 7.99
CA ILE A 205 3.04 -11.93 8.46
C ILE A 205 3.15 -12.04 9.97
N GLU A 206 4.37 -12.26 10.47
CA GLU A 206 4.62 -12.22 11.91
C GLU A 206 4.54 -10.79 12.44
N ILE A 207 3.93 -10.62 13.61
CA ILE A 207 3.81 -9.30 14.23
C ILE A 207 5.18 -8.65 14.50
N ASN A 208 6.22 -9.47 14.74
CA ASN A 208 7.59 -9.00 14.92
C ASN A 208 8.13 -8.29 13.68
N ASP A 209 7.81 -8.79 12.48
CA ASP A 209 8.24 -8.20 11.22
C ASP A 209 7.60 -6.82 11.03
N LEU A 210 6.32 -6.68 11.38
CA LEU A 210 5.62 -5.38 11.36
C LEU A 210 6.19 -4.40 12.39
N TYR A 211 6.66 -4.86 13.55
CA TYR A 211 7.35 -4.00 14.51
C TYR A 211 8.74 -3.57 14.03
N LEU A 212 9.48 -4.44 13.32
CA LEU A 212 10.74 -4.06 12.68
C LEU A 212 10.50 -2.99 11.62
N LEU A 213 9.45 -3.15 10.80
CA LEU A 213 9.02 -2.15 9.84
C LEU A 213 8.66 -0.81 10.51
N ALA A 214 7.86 -0.83 11.58
CA ALA A 214 7.48 0.38 12.31
C ALA A 214 8.66 1.10 12.98
N ARG A 215 9.72 0.36 13.33
CA ARG A 215 10.97 0.95 13.85
C ARG A 215 11.72 1.74 12.78
N GLU A 216 11.70 1.26 11.54
CA GLU A 216 12.26 1.94 10.38
C GLU A 216 11.40 3.14 9.97
N LEU A 217 10.09 2.92 9.88
CA LEU A 217 9.08 3.92 9.55
C LEU A 217 8.56 4.62 10.82
N ARG A 218 9.40 5.46 11.42
CA ARG A 218 9.04 6.17 12.67
C ARG A 218 7.68 6.89 12.58
N GLY A 219 6.82 6.61 13.55
CA GLY A 219 5.46 7.15 13.65
C GLY A 219 4.38 6.24 13.03
N LEU A 220 4.78 5.19 12.32
CA LEU A 220 3.87 4.14 11.89
C LEU A 220 3.32 3.40 13.12
N THR A 221 2.01 3.19 13.14
CA THR A 221 1.34 2.41 14.19
C THR A 221 0.87 1.07 13.62
N ILE A 222 1.08 0.00 14.38
CA ILE A 222 0.60 -1.34 14.03
C ILE A 222 -0.59 -1.67 14.90
N GLN A 223 -1.66 -2.15 14.27
CA GLN A 223 -2.92 -2.48 14.93
C GLN A 223 -3.38 -3.86 14.48
N GLU A 224 -3.31 -4.84 15.38
CA GLU A 224 -3.87 -6.16 15.12
C GLU A 224 -5.40 -6.11 15.22
N ARG A 225 -6.07 -6.84 14.32
CA ARG A 225 -7.53 -6.96 14.29
C ARG A 225 -7.92 -8.38 13.94
N GLY A 226 -8.98 -8.88 14.57
CA GLY A 226 -9.65 -10.10 14.14
C GLY A 226 -10.76 -9.77 13.15
N ALA A 227 -11.83 -10.57 13.17
CA ALA A 227 -13.01 -10.33 12.36
C ALA A 227 -13.68 -8.98 12.66
N CYS A 228 -14.37 -8.43 11.66
CA CYS A 228 -15.02 -7.13 11.78
C CYS A 228 -16.47 -7.28 12.28
N LEU A 229 -16.83 -6.47 13.27
CA LEU A 229 -18.22 -6.33 13.72
C LEU A 229 -18.97 -5.25 12.93
N GLY A 230 -18.28 -4.28 12.34
CA GLY A 230 -18.94 -3.18 11.64
C GLY A 230 -19.66 -2.22 12.61
N VAL A 231 -18.98 -1.81 13.69
CA VAL A 231 -19.42 -0.73 14.60
C VAL A 231 -18.30 0.28 14.87
N THR A 232 -18.65 1.54 15.09
CA THR A 232 -17.78 2.53 15.75
C THR A 232 -18.27 2.79 17.17
N SER A 233 -17.49 3.51 17.97
CA SER A 233 -17.92 3.92 19.30
C SER A 233 -17.41 5.32 19.60
N ASN A 234 -18.14 6.02 20.48
CA ASN A 234 -17.70 7.28 21.01
C ASN A 234 -16.65 7.00 22.11
N PRO A 235 -15.41 7.52 22.02
CA PRO A 235 -14.28 7.05 22.83
C PRO A 235 -14.31 7.47 24.32
N PHE A 236 -15.40 8.06 24.80
CA PHE A 236 -15.54 8.44 26.21
C PHE A 236 -15.79 7.20 27.10
N PRO A 237 -15.27 7.17 28.34
CA PRO A 237 -15.10 5.92 29.07
C PRO A 237 -16.43 5.36 29.60
N SER A 238 -16.67 4.09 29.25
CA SER A 238 -17.56 3.08 29.87
C SER A 238 -19.02 3.50 30.16
N PRO A 239 -20.03 2.70 29.74
CA PRO A 239 -19.96 1.34 29.21
C PRO A 239 -19.63 1.26 27.70
N CYS A 240 -19.43 0.05 27.18
CA CYS A 240 -19.18 -0.18 25.74
C CYS A 240 -20.43 0.13 24.91
N GLN A 241 -20.62 1.40 24.55
CA GLN A 241 -21.75 1.83 23.73
C GLN A 241 -21.42 1.73 22.24
N VAL A 242 -22.31 1.11 21.47
CA VAL A 242 -22.30 1.15 20.02
C VAL A 242 -22.60 2.58 19.58
N GLY A 243 -21.67 3.18 18.85
CA GLY A 243 -21.81 4.48 18.21
C GLY A 243 -22.57 4.33 16.90
N GLU A 244 -21.86 4.31 15.79
CA GLU A 244 -22.45 4.08 14.47
C GLU A 244 -22.37 2.60 14.10
N VAL A 245 -23.34 2.14 13.32
CA VAL A 245 -23.36 0.80 12.74
C VAL A 245 -23.21 0.95 11.23
N ALA A 246 -22.30 0.19 10.62
CA ALA A 246 -22.13 0.22 9.18
C ALA A 246 -23.36 -0.40 8.50
N GLU A 247 -24.00 0.35 7.60
CA GLU A 247 -25.15 -0.12 6.82
C GLU A 247 -24.79 -1.40 6.05
N ASN A 248 -25.65 -2.42 6.11
CA ASN A 248 -25.43 -3.75 5.54
C ASN A 248 -24.18 -4.49 6.09
N GLY A 249 -23.57 -3.97 7.15
CA GLY A 249 -22.43 -4.58 7.83
C GLY A 249 -22.84 -5.74 8.75
N PRO A 250 -21.86 -6.44 9.37
CA PRO A 250 -22.10 -7.57 10.26
C PRO A 250 -23.06 -7.26 11.42
N ALA A 251 -22.81 -6.17 12.15
CA ALA A 251 -23.65 -5.71 13.24
C ALA A 251 -25.08 -5.36 12.81
N ASP A 252 -25.25 -4.68 11.68
CA ASP A 252 -26.56 -4.30 11.13
C ASP A 252 -27.38 -5.56 10.77
N LYS A 253 -26.76 -6.51 10.06
CA LYS A 253 -27.36 -7.83 9.75
C LYS A 253 -27.71 -8.63 11.01
N GLY A 254 -26.90 -8.48 12.07
CA GLY A 254 -27.14 -9.07 13.39
C GLY A 254 -28.17 -8.31 14.24
N GLY A 255 -28.70 -7.19 13.74
CA GLY A 255 -29.72 -6.39 14.41
C GLY A 255 -29.20 -5.58 15.60
N LEU A 256 -27.88 -5.33 15.67
CA LEU A 256 -27.29 -4.32 16.56
C LEU A 256 -27.58 -2.93 16.01
N VAL A 257 -27.79 -1.96 16.89
CA VAL A 257 -28.10 -0.59 16.52
C VAL A 257 -27.28 0.40 17.35
N ALA A 258 -27.17 1.63 16.84
CA ALA A 258 -26.59 2.75 17.57
C ALA A 258 -27.27 2.91 18.94
N GLY A 259 -26.47 3.08 19.99
CA GLY A 259 -26.93 3.24 21.37
C GLY A 259 -26.99 1.94 22.19
N ASP A 260 -26.83 0.77 21.57
CA ASP A 260 -26.73 -0.50 22.31
C ASP A 260 -25.51 -0.51 23.23
N PHE A 261 -25.67 -1.01 24.46
CA PHE A 261 -24.55 -1.25 25.37
C PHE A 261 -24.15 -2.72 25.34
N VAL A 262 -22.93 -3.02 24.92
CA VAL A 262 -22.41 -4.39 24.87
C VAL A 262 -21.85 -4.78 26.25
N PHE A 263 -22.42 -5.82 26.85
CA PHE A 263 -22.01 -6.36 28.14
C PHE A 263 -21.24 -7.67 28.04
N ALA A 264 -21.49 -8.50 27.03
CA ALA A 264 -20.74 -9.73 26.82
C ALA A 264 -20.68 -10.16 25.35
N VAL A 265 -19.67 -10.97 25.04
CA VAL A 265 -19.45 -11.64 23.74
C VAL A 265 -19.11 -13.09 24.04
N ASP A 266 -19.96 -14.03 23.62
CA ASP A 266 -19.92 -15.45 24.02
C ASP A 266 -19.63 -15.63 25.52
N GLU A 267 -20.44 -14.98 26.36
CA GLU A 267 -20.32 -14.99 27.83
C GLU A 267 -19.06 -14.27 28.38
N LYS A 268 -18.10 -13.86 27.55
CA LYS A 268 -16.94 -13.07 27.97
C LYS A 268 -17.38 -11.63 28.28
N PRO A 269 -17.19 -11.12 29.50
CA PRO A 269 -17.68 -9.79 29.89
C PRO A 269 -16.91 -8.66 29.19
N ILE A 270 -17.64 -7.71 28.60
CA ILE A 270 -17.09 -6.53 27.93
C ILE A 270 -17.26 -5.31 28.85
N ARG A 271 -16.17 -4.55 29.03
CA ARG A 271 -16.12 -3.41 29.97
C ARG A 271 -16.00 -2.06 29.27
N SER A 272 -15.55 -2.08 28.02
CA SER A 272 -15.24 -0.90 27.23
C SER A 272 -15.11 -1.27 25.76
N PHE A 273 -15.16 -0.27 24.88
CA PHE A 273 -14.97 -0.50 23.45
C PHE A 273 -13.57 -1.01 23.09
N PRO A 274 -12.46 -0.50 23.69
CA PRO A 274 -11.16 -1.12 23.52
C PRO A 274 -11.12 -2.59 23.96
N HIS A 275 -11.83 -2.95 25.05
CA HIS A 275 -11.92 -4.35 25.45
C HIS A 275 -12.66 -5.18 24.38
N LEU A 276 -13.76 -4.68 23.83
CA LEU A 276 -14.46 -5.34 22.72
C LEU A 276 -13.55 -5.55 21.51
N VAL A 277 -12.77 -4.55 21.11
CA VAL A 277 -11.82 -4.66 19.99
C VAL A 277 -10.80 -5.77 20.26
N LEU A 278 -10.24 -5.84 21.47
CA LEU A 278 -9.31 -6.91 21.86
C LEU A 278 -10.01 -8.28 21.88
N THR A 279 -11.22 -8.38 22.44
CA THR A 279 -11.98 -9.63 22.46
C THR A 279 -12.26 -10.15 21.05
N LEU A 280 -12.59 -9.26 20.11
CA LEU A 280 -12.85 -9.64 18.72
C LEU A 280 -11.60 -10.07 17.94
N GLN A 281 -10.38 -9.80 18.44
CA GLN A 281 -9.15 -10.34 17.84
C GLN A 281 -9.07 -11.86 17.92
N ASP A 282 -9.74 -12.48 18.89
CA ASP A 282 -9.77 -13.93 19.03
C ASP A 282 -10.58 -14.63 17.92
N TYR A 283 -11.45 -13.89 17.22
CA TYR A 283 -12.42 -14.44 16.27
C TYR A 283 -11.99 -14.28 14.82
N ASN A 284 -12.43 -15.23 13.99
CA ASN A 284 -12.18 -15.28 12.56
C ASN A 284 -13.40 -14.79 11.76
N ILE A 285 -13.13 -14.42 10.51
CA ILE A 285 -14.18 -13.99 9.59
C ILE A 285 -15.15 -15.15 9.37
N GLY A 286 -16.44 -14.87 9.50
CA GLY A 286 -17.52 -15.83 9.36
C GLY A 286 -17.92 -16.52 10.66
N ASP A 287 -17.22 -16.32 11.78
CA ASP A 287 -17.62 -16.82 13.09
C ASP A 287 -18.99 -16.23 13.49
N GLU A 288 -19.87 -17.08 14.01
CA GLU A 288 -21.13 -16.66 14.62
C GLU A 288 -20.94 -16.49 16.13
N VAL A 289 -21.21 -15.29 16.62
CA VAL A 289 -20.89 -14.87 17.98
C VAL A 289 -22.13 -14.31 18.65
N THR A 290 -22.36 -14.65 19.92
CA THR A 290 -23.51 -14.16 20.68
C THR A 290 -23.14 -12.93 21.50
N PHE A 291 -23.81 -11.82 21.23
CA PHE A 291 -23.67 -10.57 21.97
C PHE A 291 -24.78 -10.44 23.00
N THR A 292 -24.40 -10.24 24.26
CA THR A 292 -25.32 -9.78 25.31
C THR A 292 -25.28 -8.26 25.34
N ILE A 293 -26.40 -7.64 25.01
CA ILE A 293 -26.53 -6.18 24.96
C ILE A 293 -27.61 -5.69 25.91
N ASN A 294 -27.56 -4.41 26.25
CA ASN A 294 -28.67 -3.70 26.84
C ASN A 294 -29.17 -2.62 25.89
N ARG A 295 -30.46 -2.68 25.60
CA ARG A 295 -31.18 -1.71 24.76
C ARG A 295 -32.34 -1.17 25.58
N ASN A 296 -32.28 0.12 25.92
CA ASN A 296 -33.32 0.79 26.70
C ASN A 296 -33.66 0.10 28.04
N GLY A 297 -32.67 -0.49 28.71
CA GLY A 297 -32.85 -1.18 29.99
C GLY A 297 -33.20 -2.66 29.88
N GLU A 298 -33.49 -3.18 28.69
CA GLU A 298 -33.74 -4.60 28.45
C GLU A 298 -32.46 -5.32 28.01
N GLU A 299 -32.19 -6.49 28.60
CA GLU A 299 -31.10 -7.37 28.16
C GLU A 299 -31.55 -8.20 26.97
N LEU A 300 -30.81 -8.12 25.87
CA LEU A 300 -31.09 -8.87 24.64
C LEU A 300 -29.85 -9.68 24.25
N MET A 301 -30.08 -10.87 23.70
CA MET A 301 -29.06 -11.67 23.04
C MET A 301 -29.18 -11.50 21.53
N LYS A 302 -28.07 -11.18 20.87
CA LYS A 302 -27.98 -11.03 19.41
C LYS A 302 -26.90 -11.95 18.86
N GLN A 303 -27.29 -12.89 18.02
CA GLN A 303 -26.34 -13.69 17.27
C GLN A 303 -25.89 -12.91 16.04
N VAL A 304 -24.58 -12.68 15.92
CA VAL A 304 -24.00 -11.88 14.86
C VAL A 304 -22.91 -12.69 14.17
N LYS A 305 -23.00 -12.82 12.85
CA LYS A 305 -21.94 -13.40 12.04
C LYS A 305 -20.91 -12.32 11.74
N LEU A 306 -19.68 -12.47 12.22
CA LEU A 306 -18.60 -11.51 11.99
C LEU A 306 -18.14 -11.55 10.53
N GLY A 307 -17.77 -10.38 9.98
CA GLY A 307 -17.45 -10.23 8.56
C GLY A 307 -16.01 -9.77 8.29
N SER A 308 -15.67 -9.62 7.01
CA SER A 308 -14.39 -9.03 6.60
C SER A 308 -14.39 -7.52 6.85
N TRP A 309 -13.22 -6.95 7.13
CA TRP A 309 -13.02 -5.50 7.19
C TRP A 309 -13.31 -4.79 5.86
N ARG A 310 -13.41 -5.54 4.75
CA ARG A 310 -13.84 -5.03 3.44
C ARG A 310 -15.34 -4.74 3.36
N GLU A 311 -16.15 -5.41 4.18
CA GLU A 311 -17.61 -5.27 4.18
C GLU A 311 -18.09 -4.10 5.05
N ALA A 312 -17.35 -3.79 6.11
CA ALA A 312 -17.68 -2.72 7.05
C ALA A 312 -17.30 -1.34 6.48
N SER A 313 -18.21 -0.76 5.71
CA SER A 313 -18.02 0.55 5.10
C SER A 313 -18.37 1.69 6.06
N PHE A 314 -17.42 2.08 6.90
CA PHE A 314 -17.49 3.34 7.64
C PHE A 314 -16.91 4.50 6.83
N ASN A 315 -17.49 5.69 6.98
CA ASN A 315 -16.98 6.92 6.36
C ASN A 315 -16.91 6.85 4.82
N ARG A 316 -17.86 6.16 4.16
CA ARG A 316 -17.93 6.10 2.68
C ARG A 316 -17.99 7.48 2.04
N ASP A 317 -18.56 8.45 2.75
CA ASP A 317 -18.61 9.86 2.39
C ASP A 317 -17.25 10.56 2.39
N LYS A 318 -16.28 10.02 3.14
CA LYS A 318 -14.92 10.59 3.30
C LYS A 318 -13.89 9.87 2.45
N ILE A 319 -14.14 8.59 2.16
CA ILE A 319 -13.28 7.77 1.32
C ILE A 319 -13.32 8.31 -0.11
N VAL A 320 -12.14 8.54 -0.67
CA VAL A 320 -11.97 8.91 -2.07
C VAL A 320 -11.31 7.76 -2.83
N ASP A 321 -11.46 7.77 -4.14
CA ASP A 321 -10.84 6.76 -5.00
C ASP A 321 -9.31 6.76 -4.85
N THR A 322 -8.73 5.58 -5.04
CA THR A 322 -7.28 5.42 -5.06
C THR A 322 -6.66 6.34 -6.11
N PRO A 323 -5.62 7.12 -5.77
CA PRO A 323 -4.94 7.97 -6.74
C PRO A 323 -4.42 7.18 -7.94
N PRO A 324 -4.49 7.73 -9.17
CA PRO A 324 -3.99 7.06 -10.35
C PRO A 324 -2.48 6.78 -10.23
N PRO A 325 -1.99 5.69 -10.86
CA PRO A 325 -0.56 5.43 -10.95
C PRO A 325 0.23 6.61 -11.51
N VAL A 326 1.36 6.93 -10.87
CA VAL A 326 2.34 7.88 -11.39
C VAL A 326 3.25 7.14 -12.36
N VAL A 327 3.31 7.62 -13.60
CA VAL A 327 4.25 7.13 -14.62
C VAL A 327 5.50 8.00 -14.55
N GLY A 328 6.67 7.37 -14.42
CA GLY A 328 7.95 8.08 -14.35
C GLY A 328 8.27 8.83 -15.66
N PRO A 329 9.22 9.79 -15.62
CA PRO A 329 9.58 10.62 -16.78
C PRO A 329 10.09 9.83 -18.00
N LEU A 330 10.49 8.57 -17.82
CA LEU A 330 11.00 7.68 -18.87
C LEU A 330 10.06 6.49 -19.18
N GLY A 331 8.94 6.35 -18.46
CA GLY A 331 8.02 5.20 -18.55
C GLY A 331 6.82 5.43 -19.48
N LYS A 332 6.30 4.34 -20.07
CA LYS A 332 5.04 4.32 -20.84
C LYS A 332 3.85 3.99 -19.92
N LEU A 333 2.67 4.50 -20.26
CA LEU A 333 1.42 4.19 -19.54
C LEU A 333 1.23 2.66 -19.40
N PRO A 334 0.81 2.17 -18.22
CA PRO A 334 0.29 0.82 -18.12
C PRO A 334 -0.83 0.65 -19.13
N VAL A 335 -0.72 -0.36 -20.00
CA VAL A 335 -1.86 -0.75 -20.84
C VAL A 335 -2.89 -1.35 -19.88
N GLU A 336 -3.92 -0.57 -19.56
CA GLU A 336 -5.06 -1.05 -18.80
C GLU A 336 -5.61 -2.28 -19.54
N LYS A 337 -5.55 -3.47 -18.90
CA LYS A 337 -6.23 -4.63 -19.46
C LYS A 337 -7.70 -4.25 -19.59
N PRO A 338 -8.33 -4.41 -20.77
CA PRO A 338 -9.74 -4.10 -20.93
C PRO A 338 -10.51 -4.81 -19.82
N ALA A 339 -11.37 -4.07 -19.14
CA ALA A 339 -12.30 -4.66 -18.17
C ALA A 339 -12.95 -5.89 -18.82
N PRO A 340 -13.12 -7.01 -18.09
CA PRO A 340 -13.86 -8.14 -18.64
C PRO A 340 -15.22 -7.63 -19.08
N GLU A 341 -15.53 -7.81 -20.36
CA GLU A 341 -16.80 -7.40 -20.94
C GLU A 341 -17.93 -7.90 -20.01
N PRO A 342 -18.92 -7.05 -19.70
CA PRO A 342 -20.06 -7.49 -18.91
C PRO A 342 -20.65 -8.71 -19.62
N LYS A 343 -20.60 -9.88 -18.96
CA LYS A 343 -21.20 -11.10 -19.47
C LYS A 343 -22.62 -10.78 -19.89
N GLY A 344 -22.88 -10.84 -21.19
CA GLY A 344 -24.15 -10.49 -21.79
C GLY A 344 -25.30 -11.10 -21.02
N GLY A 345 -26.07 -10.24 -20.35
CA GLY A 345 -27.33 -10.61 -19.76
C GLY A 345 -28.25 -11.06 -20.89
N ALA A 346 -28.71 -12.31 -20.79
CA ALA A 346 -29.74 -12.86 -21.65
C ALA A 346 -30.91 -11.88 -21.74
N GLY A 347 -31.29 -11.52 -22.96
CA GLY A 347 -32.41 -10.64 -23.24
C GLY A 347 -33.70 -11.22 -22.66
N ASN A 348 -34.44 -10.36 -21.97
CA ASN A 348 -35.88 -10.46 -21.84
C ASN A 348 -36.44 -9.05 -21.93
N SER A 349 -36.93 -8.70 -23.12
CA SER A 349 -37.88 -7.62 -23.31
C SER A 349 -39.24 -8.04 -22.76
N PRO A 350 -39.99 -7.12 -22.14
CA PRO A 350 -41.43 -7.08 -22.32
C PRO A 350 -41.78 -5.90 -23.22
N ASP A 351 -42.46 -6.22 -24.33
CA ASP A 351 -43.20 -5.29 -25.16
C ASP A 351 -44.04 -4.33 -24.32
N ASN A 352 -43.94 -3.03 -24.62
CA ASN A 352 -44.97 -2.08 -24.26
C ASN A 352 -45.32 -1.26 -25.52
N PRO A 353 -46.60 -1.20 -25.95
CA PRO A 353 -46.98 -0.53 -27.18
C PRO A 353 -46.95 1.01 -27.02
N PRO A 354 -46.83 1.76 -28.12
CA PRO A 354 -46.60 3.20 -28.08
C PRO A 354 -47.86 3.97 -27.65
N VAL A 355 -47.66 4.92 -26.73
CA VAL A 355 -48.68 5.92 -26.34
C VAL A 355 -48.63 7.07 -27.35
N GLU A 356 -49.75 7.33 -28.03
CA GLU A 356 -49.95 8.49 -28.90
C GLU A 356 -49.97 9.80 -28.09
N PRO A 357 -49.48 10.93 -28.66
CA PRO A 357 -49.52 12.21 -27.97
C PRO A 357 -50.88 12.89 -28.11
N THR A 358 -51.50 13.23 -26.98
CA THR A 358 -52.66 14.14 -26.92
C THR A 358 -52.26 15.59 -27.17
N PRO A 359 -53.04 16.40 -27.92
CA PRO A 359 -52.80 17.83 -28.05
C PRO A 359 -53.35 18.59 -26.83
N VAL A 360 -52.61 19.59 -26.36
CA VAL A 360 -53.02 20.51 -25.30
C VAL A 360 -53.82 21.67 -25.92
N PRO A 361 -54.95 22.11 -25.33
CA PRO A 361 -55.67 23.32 -25.76
C PRO A 361 -54.98 24.63 -25.36
#